data_AF-A0A8J5RVY1-F1
#
_entry.id   AF-A0A8J5RVY1-F1
#
_cell.length_a   1.000
_cell.length_b   1.000
_cell.length_c   1.000
_cell.angle_alpha   90.00
_cell.angle_beta   90.00
_cell.angle_gamma   90.00
#
_symmetry.space_group_name_H-M   'P 1'
#
loop_
_entity.id
_entity.type
_entity.pdbx_description
1 polymer ?
#
loop_
_entity_poly.entity_id
_entity_poly.type
_entity_poly.pdbx_seq_one_letter_code
_entity_poly.pdbx_strand_id
1 'polypeptide(L)'
;MGIRDEDLEAFLDEVTIEKGPIYPGSNKWTIFYLAHQIGRCQMSANPNDGAVDGTDESWEANNLYVYDGSLLPTTVDVNPTITI
;
A
#
# COMPACT_ATOMS: atom_id res chain seq x y z
N MET A 1 27.67 -20.25 -30.55
CA MET A 1 26.93 -21.38 -29.96
C MET A 1 25.72 -20.77 -29.29
N GLY A 2 24.57 -20.85 -29.98
CA GLY A 2 23.30 -20.30 -29.52
C GLY A 2 22.28 -21.41 -29.47
N ILE A 3 21.27 -21.27 -28.60
CA ILE A 3 20.12 -22.15 -28.57
C ILE A 3 19.37 -22.05 -29.91
N ARG A 4 18.76 -23.16 -30.37
CA ARG A 4 17.89 -23.13 -31.55
C ARG A 4 16.53 -22.57 -31.15
N ASP A 5 15.87 -21.84 -32.04
CA ASP A 5 14.56 -21.25 -31.75
C ASP A 5 13.54 -22.31 -31.33
N GLU A 6 13.56 -23.48 -31.97
CA GLU A 6 12.72 -24.63 -31.62
C GLU A 6 12.91 -25.10 -30.16
N ASP A 7 14.16 -25.11 -29.69
CA ASP A 7 14.47 -25.52 -28.31
C ASP A 7 14.04 -24.45 -27.30
N LEU A 8 14.07 -23.17 -27.70
CA LEU A 8 13.61 -22.06 -26.88
C LEU A 8 12.09 -22.06 -26.75
N GLU A 9 11.36 -22.22 -27.85
CA GLU A 9 9.90 -22.29 -27.83
C GLU A 9 9.39 -23.51 -27.04
N ALA A 10 10.03 -24.67 -27.22
CA ALA A 10 9.72 -25.86 -26.44
C ALA A 10 9.90 -25.64 -24.93
N PHE A 11 10.95 -24.92 -24.52
CA PHE A 11 11.15 -24.55 -23.12
C PHE A 11 10.09 -23.56 -22.63
N LEU A 12 9.73 -22.55 -23.42
CA LEU A 12 8.71 -21.57 -23.03
C LEU A 12 7.32 -22.19 -22.83
N ASP A 13 6.98 -23.23 -23.60
CA ASP A 13 5.75 -24.00 -23.42
C ASP A 13 5.70 -24.77 -22.09
N GLU A 14 6.85 -25.14 -21.53
CA GLU A 14 6.94 -25.78 -20.22
C GLU A 14 6.84 -24.77 -19.07
N VAL A 15 7.18 -23.51 -19.31
CA VAL A 15 7.15 -22.44 -18.30
C VAL A 15 5.70 -21.97 -18.10
N THR A 16 5.02 -22.60 -17.15
CA THR A 16 3.71 -22.15 -16.68
C THR A 16 3.84 -21.26 -15.46
N ILE A 17 3.09 -20.15 -15.43
CA ILE A 17 2.98 -19.27 -14.26
C ILE A 17 1.62 -19.55 -13.62
N GLU A 18 1.63 -19.87 -12.33
CA GLU A 18 0.39 -20.00 -11.57
C GLU A 18 -0.39 -18.68 -11.62
N LYS A 19 -1.69 -18.77 -11.88
CA LYS A 19 -2.52 -17.56 -11.97
C LYS A 19 -2.58 -16.87 -10.61
N GLY A 20 -2.30 -15.57 -10.61
CA GLY A 20 -2.24 -14.77 -9.39
C GLY A 20 -3.61 -14.59 -8.70
N PRO A 21 -3.62 -14.01 -7.49
CA PRO A 21 -4.81 -13.88 -6.66
C PRO A 21 -5.97 -13.10 -7.30
N ILE A 22 -5.67 -12.15 -8.20
CA ILE A 22 -6.69 -11.31 -8.86
C ILE A 22 -7.36 -12.05 -10.04
N TYR A 23 -6.88 -13.24 -10.40
CA TYR A 23 -7.47 -14.02 -11.49
C TYR A 23 -8.81 -14.64 -11.07
N PRO A 24 -9.90 -14.41 -11.83
CA PRO A 24 -11.21 -14.95 -11.50
C PRO A 24 -11.22 -16.48 -11.36
N GLY A 25 -11.82 -16.98 -10.27
CA GLY A 25 -11.99 -18.43 -10.06
C GLY A 25 -10.76 -19.18 -9.53
N SER A 26 -9.70 -18.48 -9.12
CA SER A 26 -8.59 -19.12 -8.41
C SER A 26 -9.04 -19.59 -7.01
N ASN A 27 -8.79 -20.84 -6.68
CA ASN A 27 -9.04 -21.42 -5.35
C ASN A 27 -7.75 -21.62 -4.53
N LYS A 28 -6.61 -21.18 -5.06
CA LYS A 28 -5.29 -21.35 -4.44
C LYS A 28 -4.87 -20.16 -3.58
N TRP A 29 -5.52 -19.01 -3.77
CA TRP A 29 -5.15 -17.76 -3.10
C TRP A 29 -6.34 -17.17 -2.38
N THR A 30 -6.12 -16.72 -1.15
CA THR A 30 -7.04 -15.84 -0.43
C THR A 30 -6.50 -14.42 -0.49
N ILE A 31 -7.32 -13.46 -0.93
CA ILE A 31 -6.94 -12.04 -0.91
C ILE A 31 -7.22 -11.48 0.47
N PHE A 32 -6.16 -11.05 1.17
CA PHE A 32 -6.23 -10.18 2.34
C PHE A 32 -5.64 -8.83 1.96
N TYR A 33 -6.49 -7.83 1.75
CA TYR A 33 -6.09 -6.52 1.25
C TYR A 33 -6.90 -5.40 1.91
N LEU A 34 -6.24 -4.26 2.18
CA LEU A 34 -6.86 -3.03 2.64
C LEU A 34 -6.30 -1.86 1.80
N ALA A 35 -7.16 -1.15 1.07
CA ALA A 35 -6.75 -0.02 0.23
C ALA A 35 -6.53 1.28 1.02
N HIS A 36 -7.18 1.42 2.17
CA HIS A 36 -7.34 2.69 2.89
C HIS A 36 -6.70 2.62 4.27
N GLN A 37 -5.39 2.37 4.31
CA GLN A 37 -4.64 2.41 5.55
C GLN A 37 -4.36 3.86 5.95
N ILE A 38 -4.70 4.21 7.18
CA ILE A 38 -4.77 5.58 7.69
C ILE A 38 -4.19 5.63 9.12
N GLY A 39 -3.72 6.80 9.56
CA GLY A 39 -3.56 7.12 10.98
C GLY A 39 -2.29 6.60 11.65
N ARG A 40 -1.14 6.60 10.97
CA ARG A 40 0.17 6.22 11.55
C ARG A 40 0.99 7.40 12.08
N CYS A 41 0.62 8.62 11.72
CA CYS A 41 1.19 9.88 12.21
C CYS A 41 0.05 10.84 12.55
N GLN A 42 -0.87 10.39 13.40
CA GLN A 42 -2.12 11.11 13.66
C GLN A 42 -1.87 12.51 14.18
N MET A 43 -2.64 13.46 13.64
CA MET A 43 -2.78 14.80 14.19
C MET A 43 -3.45 14.74 15.56
N SER A 44 -2.88 15.43 16.54
CA SER A 44 -3.39 15.45 17.91
C SER A 44 -3.30 16.83 18.54
N ALA A 45 -4.04 17.01 19.64
CA ALA A 45 -3.97 18.22 20.46
C ALA A 45 -2.77 18.22 21.42
N ASN A 46 -2.09 17.09 21.60
CA ASN A 46 -0.95 16.95 22.51
C ASN A 46 0.04 15.86 22.02
N PRO A 47 1.32 15.98 22.38
CA PRO A 47 2.39 15.08 21.91
C PRO A 47 2.29 13.64 22.42
N ASN A 48 1.47 13.36 23.44
CA ASN A 48 1.30 11.99 23.95
C ASN A 48 0.28 11.20 23.13
N ASP A 49 -0.58 11.89 22.37
CA ASP A 49 -1.72 11.29 21.66
C ASP A 49 -1.51 11.23 20.14
N GLY A 50 -0.43 11.81 19.60
CA GLY A 50 -0.18 11.85 18.16
C GLY A 50 1.22 12.36 17.81
N ALA A 51 1.56 12.27 16.52
CA ALA A 51 2.91 12.57 16.02
C ALA A 51 3.09 14.04 15.61
N VAL A 52 2.00 14.69 15.23
CA VAL A 52 1.99 16.09 14.76
C VAL A 52 0.88 16.89 15.43
N ASP A 53 1.03 18.21 15.43
CA ASP A 53 0.01 19.14 15.91
C ASP A 53 -1.03 19.48 14.83
N GLY A 54 -1.96 20.39 15.16
CA GLY A 54 -3.01 20.86 14.24
C GLY A 54 -2.52 21.69 13.04
N THR A 55 -1.21 21.91 12.92
CA THR A 55 -0.55 22.56 11.78
C THR A 55 0.26 21.58 10.94
N ASP A 56 0.12 20.28 11.22
CA ASP A 56 0.85 19.17 10.59
C ASP A 56 2.34 19.11 10.93
N GLU A 57 2.81 19.93 11.89
CA GLU A 57 4.21 19.96 12.33
C GLU A 57 4.48 18.90 13.40
N SER A 58 5.65 18.26 13.33
CA SER A 58 6.09 17.28 14.30
C SER A 58 6.25 17.87 15.70
N TRP A 59 5.77 17.15 16.71
CA TRP A 59 6.03 17.49 18.12
C TRP A 59 7.50 17.34 18.52
N GLU A 60 8.29 16.56 17.78
CA GLU A 60 9.67 16.20 18.13
C GLU A 60 10.73 17.04 17.40
N ALA A 61 10.36 17.69 16.29
CA ALA A 61 11.30 18.42 15.44
C ALA A 61 10.66 19.63 14.75
N ASN A 62 11.34 20.78 14.84
CA ASN A 62 10.91 22.00 14.17
C ASN A 62 11.12 21.91 12.64
N ASN A 63 10.19 22.47 11.88
CA ASN A 63 10.13 22.49 10.43
C ASN A 63 10.07 21.09 9.77
N LEU A 64 9.49 20.10 10.46
CA LEU A 64 9.22 18.76 9.93
C LEU A 64 7.71 18.56 9.85
N TYR A 65 7.18 18.33 8.65
CA TYR A 65 5.74 18.24 8.39
C TYR A 65 5.36 16.93 7.71
N VAL A 66 4.11 16.50 7.89
CA VAL A 66 3.53 15.32 7.23
C VAL A 66 2.33 15.77 6.38
N TYR A 67 2.17 15.25 5.16
CA TYR A 67 1.05 15.56 4.27
C TYR A 67 0.61 14.32 3.48
N ASP A 68 0.05 13.34 4.19
CA ASP A 68 -0.57 12.16 3.59
C ASP A 68 -1.68 11.59 4.50
N GLY A 69 -2.29 10.47 4.11
CA GLY A 69 -3.35 9.81 4.89
C GLY A 69 -2.94 9.33 6.28
N SER A 70 -1.66 9.35 6.64
CA SER A 70 -1.22 9.00 7.99
C SER A 70 -1.62 10.04 9.04
N LEU A 71 -1.94 11.28 8.61
CA LEU A 71 -2.41 12.39 9.45
C LEU A 71 -3.79 12.17 10.05
N LEU A 72 -4.69 11.52 9.29
CA LEU A 72 -6.11 11.47 9.69
C LEU A 72 -6.23 10.74 11.03
N PRO A 73 -6.79 11.38 12.08
CA PRO A 73 -6.90 10.78 13.41
C PRO A 73 -7.80 9.54 13.44
N THR A 74 -8.73 9.45 12.49
CA THR A 74 -9.67 8.35 12.35
C THR A 74 -9.87 7.99 10.89
N THR A 75 -10.24 6.74 10.64
CA THR A 75 -10.74 6.32 9.33
C THR A 75 -12.01 7.10 8.97
N VAL A 76 -12.18 7.39 7.68
CA VAL A 76 -13.39 8.01 7.13
C VAL A 76 -14.32 6.94 6.53
N ASP A 77 -15.63 7.19 6.52
CA ASP A 77 -16.65 6.24 6.05
C ASP A 77 -16.66 6.03 4.53
N VAL A 78 -15.94 6.89 3.79
CA VAL A 78 -15.83 6.87 2.32
C VAL A 78 -14.37 6.77 1.91
N ASN A 79 -14.12 6.56 0.62
CA ASN A 79 -12.75 6.55 0.10
C ASN A 79 -12.03 7.88 0.44
N PRO A 80 -10.91 7.85 1.17
CA PRO A 80 -10.23 9.05 1.66
C PRO A 80 -9.47 9.83 0.57
N THR A 81 -9.39 9.34 -0.68
CA THR A 81 -8.55 9.98 -1.71
C THR A 81 -8.87 11.45 -1.96
N ILE A 82 -10.11 11.91 -1.73
CA ILE A 82 -10.45 13.34 -1.86
C ILE A 82 -10.12 14.13 -0.58
N THR A 83 -10.17 13.46 0.57
CA THR A 83 -9.88 14.06 1.89
C THR A 83 -8.38 14.25 2.11
N ILE A 84 -7.56 13.35 1.56
CA ILE A 84 -6.09 13.43 1.51
C ILE A 84 -5.68 14.41 0.41
#